data_AF-K1U5M7-F1
#
_entry.id   AF-K1U5M7-F1
#
_cell.length_a   1.000
_cell.length_b   1.000
_cell.length_c   1.000
_cell.angle_alpha   90.00
_cell.angle_beta   90.00
_cell.angle_gamma   90.00
#
_symmetry.space_group_name_H-M   'P 1'
#
loop_
_entity.id
_entity.type
_entity.pdbx_description
1 polymer ?
#
loop_
_entity_poly.entity_id
_entity_poly.type
_entity_poly.pdbx_seq_one_letter_code
_entity_poly.pdbx_strand_id
1 'polypeptide(L)'
;MNEKLKEKVKESLSSVLPITLIVLVLSVTLVPMEIGTLALFLTGAVLLIVGMGFFQLGAEMSMTPLGEGVGKTLAKREKVLL
;
A
#
# COMPACT_ATOMS: atom_id res chain seq x y z
N MET A 1 -7.55 -17.34 8.70
CA MET A 1 -7.01 -15.99 8.42
C MET A 1 -8.20 -15.10 8.09
N ASN A 2 -8.27 -13.85 8.58
CA ASN A 2 -9.40 -12.97 8.29
C ASN A 2 -9.47 -12.70 6.77
N GLU A 3 -10.63 -12.91 6.12
CA GLU A 3 -10.75 -12.82 4.65
C GLU A 3 -10.33 -11.44 4.11
N LYS A 4 -10.71 -10.36 4.81
CA LYS A 4 -10.28 -8.99 4.48
C LYS A 4 -8.77 -8.79 4.53
N LEU A 5 -8.09 -9.40 5.51
CA LEU A 5 -6.64 -9.31 5.61
C LEU A 5 -5.96 -10.02 4.44
N LYS A 6 -6.48 -11.18 4.04
CA LYS A 6 -5.96 -11.94 2.89
C LYS A 6 -6.12 -11.15 1.59
N GLU A 7 -7.25 -10.46 1.41
CA GLU A 7 -7.50 -9.58 0.28
C GLU A 7 -6.50 -8.41 0.22
N LYS A 8 -6.27 -7.70 1.35
CA LYS A 8 -5.31 -6.57 1.39
C LYS A 8 -3.87 -6.98 1.20
N VAL A 9 -3.48 -8.14 1.72
CA VAL A 9 -2.16 -8.69 1.42
C VAL A 9 -2.03 -9.03 -0.06
N LYS A 10 -3.08 -9.55 -0.70
CA LYS A 10 -3.07 -9.83 -2.15
C LYS A 10 -3.00 -8.56 -3.00
N GLU A 11 -3.75 -7.52 -2.64
CA GLU A 11 -3.66 -6.19 -3.29
C GLU A 11 -2.25 -5.61 -3.15
N SER A 12 -1.68 -5.70 -1.96
CA SER A 12 -0.31 -5.25 -1.68
C SER A 12 0.71 -6.03 -2.51
N LEU A 13 0.62 -7.35 -2.56
CA LEU A 13 1.47 -8.20 -3.40
C LEU A 13 1.37 -7.83 -4.88
N SER A 14 0.15 -7.67 -5.41
CA SER A 14 -0.07 -7.32 -6.81
C SER A 14 0.49 -5.94 -7.18
N SER A 15 0.61 -5.03 -6.20
CA SER A 15 1.16 -3.69 -6.40
C SER A 15 2.68 -3.66 -6.33
N VAL A 16 3.25 -4.42 -5.40
CA VAL A 16 4.70 -4.39 -5.11
C VAL A 16 5.49 -5.28 -6.08
N LEU A 17 4.95 -6.44 -6.45
CA LEU A 17 5.65 -7.41 -7.28
C LEU A 17 6.11 -6.85 -8.65
N PRO A 18 5.29 -6.07 -9.40
CA PRO A 18 5.73 -5.44 -10.65
C PRO A 18 6.91 -4.49 -10.45
N ILE A 19 6.89 -3.70 -9.37
CA ILE A 19 7.95 -2.74 -9.05
C ILE A 19 9.24 -3.49 -8.69
N THR A 20 9.14 -4.54 -7.88
CA THR A 20 10.27 -5.42 -7.55
C THR A 20 10.89 -6.04 -8.81
N LEU A 21 10.07 -6.54 -9.74
CA LEU A 21 10.56 -7.10 -11.01
C LEU A 21 11.31 -6.06 -11.84
N ILE A 22 10.78 -4.84 -11.95
CA ILE A 22 11.46 -3.74 -12.67
C ILE A 22 12.82 -3.47 -12.02
N VAL A 23 12.88 -3.32 -10.70
CA VAL A 23 14.14 -3.06 -9.99
C VAL A 23 15.15 -4.19 -10.21
N LEU A 24 14.72 -5.45 -10.18
CA LEU A 24 15.61 -6.60 -10.43
C LEU A 24 16.18 -6.61 -11.85
N VAL A 25 15.38 -6.26 -12.86
CA VAL A 25 15.87 -6.13 -14.24
C VAL A 25 16.90 -5.01 -14.32
N LEU A 26 16.56 -3.82 -13.81
CA LEU A 26 17.46 -2.67 -13.83
C LEU A 26 18.76 -2.92 -13.07
N SER A 27 18.69 -3.67 -11.96
CA SER A 27 19.84 -3.97 -11.11
C SER A 27 20.85 -4.92 -11.74
N VAL A 28 20.46 -5.64 -12.79
CA VAL A 28 21.35 -6.54 -13.55
C VAL A 28 21.78 -5.88 -14.86
N THR A 29 20.92 -5.09 -15.50
CA THR A 29 21.19 -4.56 -16.84
C THR A 29 21.83 -3.17 -16.86
N LEU A 30 21.38 -2.25 -16.00
CA LEU A 30 21.74 -0.82 -16.07
C LEU A 30 22.60 -0.38 -14.90
N VAL A 31 22.26 -0.81 -13.69
CA VAL A 31 22.97 -0.44 -12.46
C VAL A 31 23.30 -1.72 -11.68
N PRO A 32 24.43 -2.38 -12.00
CA PRO A 32 24.86 -3.59 -11.30
C PRO A 32 24.95 -3.35 -9.79
N MET A 33 24.02 -3.92 -9.03
CA MET A 33 23.99 -3.76 -7.58
C MET A 33 24.78 -4.86 -6.88
N GLU A 34 25.45 -4.52 -5.78
CA GLU A 34 26.04 -5.49 -4.87
C GLU A 34 24.95 -6.38 -4.24
N ILE A 35 25.30 -7.65 -3.99
CA ILE A 35 24.37 -8.65 -3.43
C ILE A 35 23.78 -8.18 -2.10
N GLY A 36 24.56 -7.48 -1.25
CA GLY A 36 24.09 -6.93 0.02
C GLY A 36 22.96 -5.91 -0.16
N THR A 37 23.10 -4.98 -1.12
CA THR A 37 22.07 -3.99 -1.45
C THR A 37 20.82 -4.64 -2.02
N LEU A 38 20.99 -5.66 -2.86
CA LEU A 38 19.89 -6.40 -3.48
C LEU A 38 19.10 -7.20 -2.42
N ALA A 39 19.78 -7.80 -1.45
CA ALA A 39 19.17 -8.48 -0.31
C ALA A 39 18.43 -7.51 0.63
N LEU A 40 19.00 -6.34 0.89
CA LEU A 40 18.33 -5.27 1.65
C LEU A 40 17.05 -4.81 0.95
N PHE A 41 17.10 -4.61 -0.38
CA PHE A 41 15.94 -4.25 -1.17
C PHE A 41 14.83 -5.31 -1.09
N LEU A 42 15.17 -6.59 -1.26
CA LEU A 42 14.19 -7.69 -1.19
C LEU A 42 13.58 -7.81 0.21
N THR A 43 14.39 -7.65 1.26
CA THR A 43 13.91 -7.62 2.64
C THR A 43 12.94 -6.44 2.85
N GLY A 44 13.32 -5.26 2.34
CA GLY A 44 12.47 -4.07 2.35
C GLY A 44 11.16 -4.28 1.59
N ALA A 45 11.19 -4.96 0.43
CA ALA A 45 10.00 -5.28 -0.35
C ALA A 45 9.02 -6.19 0.44
N VAL A 46 9.54 -7.19 1.16
CA VAL A 46 8.72 -8.05 2.03
C VAL A 46 8.10 -7.24 3.17
N LEU A 47 8.89 -6.42 3.86
CA LEU A 47 8.39 -5.54 4.93
C LEU A 47 7.34 -4.55 4.40
N LEU A 48 7.54 -4.03 3.19
CA LEU A 48 6.62 -3.10 2.53
C LEU A 48 5.29 -3.78 2.18
N ILE A 49 5.29 -5.01 1.68
CA ILE A 49 4.04 -5.78 1.44
C ILE A 49 3.25 -5.94 2.74
N VAL A 50 3.93 -6.32 3.82
CA VAL A 50 3.29 -6.49 5.14
C VAL A 50 2.75 -5.16 5.66
N GLY A 51 3.58 -4.10 5.60
CA GLY A 51 3.21 -2.75 6.05
C GLY A 51 2.05 -2.17 5.23
N MET A 52 2.07 -2.31 3.91
CA MET A 52 0.98 -1.89 3.04
C MET A 52 -0.31 -2.66 3.32
N GLY A 53 -0.25 -3.98 3.54
CA GLY A 53 -1.44 -4.77 3.84
C GLY A 53 -2.13 -4.31 5.12
N PHE A 54 -1.35 -4.05 6.18
CA PHE A 54 -1.90 -3.50 7.43
C PHE A 54 -2.36 -2.05 7.28
N PHE A 55 -1.63 -1.22 6.54
CA PHE A 55 -2.01 0.15 6.28
C PHE A 55 -3.34 0.25 5.52
N GLN A 56 -3.51 -0.53 4.44
CA GLN A 56 -4.75 -0.57 3.66
C GLN A 56 -5.92 -1.06 4.49
N LEU A 57 -5.72 -2.12 5.28
CA LEU A 57 -6.74 -2.63 6.19
C LEU A 57 -7.16 -1.56 7.22
N GLY A 58 -6.19 -0.88 7.83
CA GLY A 58 -6.45 0.22 8.76
C GLY A 58 -7.14 1.42 8.11
N ALA A 59 -6.76 1.75 6.88
CA ALA A 59 -7.36 2.83 6.11
C ALA A 59 -8.84 2.55 5.81
N GLU A 60 -9.17 1.34 5.34
CA GLU A 60 -10.56 0.97 5.05
C GLU A 60 -11.45 0.85 6.28
N MET A 61 -10.91 0.36 7.40
CA MET A 61 -11.70 0.21 8.62
C MET A 61 -11.92 1.54 9.36
N SER A 62 -11.02 2.51 9.19
CA SER A 62 -11.02 3.72 10.01
C SER A 62 -10.96 5.01 9.19
N MET A 63 -9.93 5.20 8.38
CA MET A 63 -9.69 6.47 7.68
C MET A 63 -10.77 6.78 6.64
N THR A 64 -11.17 5.78 5.85
CA THR A 64 -12.21 5.93 4.82
C THR A 64 -13.58 6.26 5.44
N PRO A 65 -14.10 5.51 6.44
CA PRO A 65 -15.34 5.87 7.12
C PRO A 65 -15.29 7.25 7.79
N LEU A 66 -14.15 7.61 8.39
CA LEU A 66 -13.97 8.92 9.00
C LEU A 66 -14.06 10.04 7.95
N GLY A 67 -13.37 9.88 6.82
CA GLY A 67 -13.40 10.82 5.70
C GLY A 67 -14.81 11.00 5.13
N GLU A 68 -15.55 9.90 4.94
CA GLU A 68 -16.94 9.96 4.49
C GLU A 68 -17.86 10.66 5.50
N GLY A 69 -17.69 10.39 6.81
CA GLY A 69 -18.49 11.01 7.86
C GLY A 69 -18.26 12.53 7.95
N VAL A 70 -17.00 12.96 7.89
CA VAL A 70 -16.61 14.37 7.85
C VAL A 70 -17.14 15.04 6.57
N GLY A 71 -16.94 14.40 5.41
CA GLY A 71 -17.41 14.91 4.12
C GLY A 71 -18.94 15.07 4.06
N LYS A 72 -19.70 14.10 4.57
CA LYS A 72 -21.18 14.19 4.67
C LYS A 72 -21.61 15.36 5.55
N THR A 73 -20.90 15.60 6.66
CA THR A 73 -21.22 16.71 7.57
C THR A 73 -20.94 18.07 6.94
N LEU A 74 -19.82 18.22 6.24
CA LEU A 74 -19.48 19.41 5.46
C LEU A 74 -20.51 19.70 4.37
N ALA A 75 -20.82 18.71 3.53
CA ALA A 75 -21.81 18.84 2.45
C ALA A 75 -23.21 19.18 2.98
N LYS A 76 -23.58 18.68 4.16
CA LYS A 76 -24.86 19.00 4.80
C LYS A 76 -24.89 20.41 5.36
N ARG A 77 -23.77 20.94 5.87
CA ARG A 77 -23.67 22.34 6.33
C ARG A 77 -23.71 23.33 5.17
N GLU A 78 -23.10 23.00 4.04
CA GLU A 78 -23.14 23.84 2.83
C GLU A 78 -24.59 24.04 2.34
N LYS A 79 -25.40 22.98 2.33
CA LYS A 79 -26.84 23.05 1.98
C LYS A 79 -27.72 23.79 2.99
N VAL A 80 -27.23 24.05 4.20
CA VAL A 80 -27.99 24.79 5.24
C VAL A 80 -27.61 26.27 5.26
N LEU A 81 -26.46 26.63 4.69
CA LEU A 81 -25.96 28.01 4.57
C LEU A 81 -26.37 28.68 3.24
N LEU A 82 -26.77 27.90 2.24
CA LEU A 82 -27.41 28.35 0.99
C LEU A 82 -28.94 28.32 1.11
#